data_AF-A0A821B8T4-F1
#
_entry.id   AF-A0A821B8T4-F1
#
_cell.length_a   1.000
_cell.length_b   1.000
_cell.length_c   1.000
_cell.angle_alpha   90.00
_cell.angle_beta   90.00
_cell.angle_gamma   90.00
#
_symmetry.space_group_name_H-M   'P 1'
#
loop_
_entity.id
_entity.type
_entity.pdbx_description
1 polymer ?
#
loop_
_entity_poly.entity_id
_entity_poly.type
_entity_poly.pdbx_seq_one_letter_code
_entity_poly.pdbx_strand_id
1 'polypeptide(L)'
;HGTYFSTNPGSHSHLHTAPNDQDQSRVLYYNKVLLGRIYEMNKLDRELQSAPVNFHSVHGTHPGRPDDDEYVIYWYGQALPYIKIIYKA
;
A
#
# COMPACT_ATOMS: atom_id res chain seq x y z
N HIS A 1 12.53 -3.59 2.42
CA HIS A 1 11.53 -3.94 3.46
C HIS A 1 10.71 -2.69 3.76
N GLY A 2 9.42 -2.67 3.42
CA GLY A 2 8.54 -1.52 3.63
C GLY A 2 7.08 -1.97 3.78
N THR A 3 6.20 -1.04 4.16
CA THR A 3 4.76 -1.28 4.21
C THR A 3 4.11 -0.67 2.98
N TYR A 4 3.32 -1.47 2.27
CA TYR A 4 2.73 -1.13 0.98
C TYR A 4 1.26 -0.73 1.16
N PHE A 5 0.85 0.31 0.44
CA PHE A 5 -0.51 0.84 0.42
C PHE A 5 -0.91 1.12 -1.03
N SER A 6 -2.21 1.03 -1.30
CA SER A 6 -2.79 1.44 -2.58
C SER A 6 -4.01 2.31 -2.32
N THR A 7 -4.29 3.22 -3.25
CA THR A 7 -5.49 4.05 -3.25
C THR A 7 -6.72 3.31 -3.79
N ASN A 8 -6.53 2.19 -4.51
CA ASN A 8 -7.60 1.36 -5.04
C ASN A 8 -7.74 0.04 -4.25
N PRO A 9 -8.68 -0.03 -3.30
CA PRO A 9 -8.86 -1.23 -2.48
C PRO A 9 -9.44 -2.43 -3.25
N GLY A 10 -10.15 -2.18 -4.36
CA GLY A 10 -10.92 -3.19 -5.09
C GLY A 10 -10.18 -3.91 -6.21
N SER A 11 -9.01 -3.41 -6.64
CA SER A 11 -8.16 -4.06 -7.64
C SER A 11 -6.83 -4.55 -7.09
N HIS A 12 -6.39 -4.05 -5.93
CA HIS A 12 -5.03 -4.29 -5.44
C HIS A 12 -5.03 -4.84 -4.00
N SER A 13 -5.39 -4.01 -3.01
CA SER A 13 -5.17 -4.35 -1.60
C SER A 13 -5.92 -5.61 -1.15
N HIS A 14 -7.15 -5.83 -1.62
CA HIS A 14 -7.90 -7.02 -1.24
C HIS A 14 -7.33 -8.35 -1.76
N LEU A 15 -6.56 -8.33 -2.86
CA LEU A 15 -5.98 -9.52 -3.48
C LEU A 15 -4.90 -10.15 -2.58
N HIS A 16 -4.36 -9.36 -1.64
CA HIS A 16 -3.36 -9.79 -0.67
C HIS A 16 -3.95 -10.48 0.58
N THR A 17 -5.27 -10.62 0.65
CA THR A 17 -5.93 -11.40 1.70
C THR A 17 -6.67 -12.58 1.07
N ALA A 18 -6.78 -13.70 1.77
CA ALA A 18 -7.70 -14.77 1.38
C ALA A 18 -9.05 -14.55 2.09
N PRO A 19 -10.21 -14.92 1.50
CA PRO A 19 -11.46 -14.98 2.24
C PRO A 19 -11.34 -15.98 3.40
N ASN A 20 -12.09 -15.74 4.48
CA ASN A 20 -12.29 -16.70 5.54
C ASN A 20 -13.10 -17.90 5.03
N ASP A 21 -12.68 -19.13 5.35
CA ASP A 21 -13.32 -20.35 4.85
C ASP A 21 -14.77 -20.55 5.35
N GLN A 22 -15.09 -20.05 6.54
CA GLN A 22 -16.41 -20.27 7.17
C GLN A 22 -17.48 -19.31 6.65
N ASP A 23 -17.16 -18.02 6.49
CA ASP A 23 -18.15 -16.99 6.16
C ASP A 23 -17.84 -16.19 4.89
N GLN A 24 -16.75 -16.53 4.21
CA GLN A 24 -16.22 -15.86 3.01
C GLN A 24 -15.93 -14.38 3.24
N SER A 25 -15.71 -13.96 4.49
CA SER A 25 -15.37 -12.57 4.81
C SER A 25 -13.90 -12.27 4.54
N ARG A 26 -13.62 -10.99 4.27
CA ARG A 26 -12.28 -10.42 4.11
C ARG A 26 -12.10 -9.25 5.06
N VAL A 27 -10.85 -8.96 5.38
CA VAL A 27 -10.47 -7.80 6.20
C VAL A 27 -9.60 -6.86 5.39
N LEU A 28 -9.99 -5.59 5.33
CA LEU A 28 -9.20 -4.53 4.74
C LEU A 28 -8.93 -3.45 5.80
N TYR A 29 -7.70 -2.93 5.81
CA TYR A 29 -7.31 -1.82 6.66
C TYR A 29 -7.16 -0.55 5.82
N TYR A 30 -8.00 0.44 6.11
CA TYR A 30 -7.82 1.79 5.61
C TYR A 30 -7.02 2.59 6.64
N ASN A 31 -5.90 3.16 6.21
CA ASN A 31 -4.97 3.88 7.07
C ASN A 31 -4.80 5.31 6.56
N LYS A 32 -4.60 6.26 7.48
CA LYS A 32 -4.03 7.56 7.11
C LYS A 32 -2.51 7.41 7.08
N VAL A 33 -1.89 7.73 5.96
CA VAL A 33 -0.45 7.52 5.75
C VAL A 33 0.27 8.86 5.60
N LEU A 34 1.30 9.09 6.42
CA LEU A 34 2.16 10.26 6.38
C LEU A 34 3.30 10.04 5.36
N LEU A 35 3.02 10.34 4.10
CA LEU A 35 3.96 10.14 2.99
C LEU A 35 5.14 11.12 2.99
N GLY A 36 4.94 12.35 3.50
CA GLY A 36 5.99 13.37 3.48
C GLY A 36 6.46 13.69 2.06
N ARG A 37 7.78 13.81 1.87
CA ARG A 37 8.37 13.93 0.52
C ARG A 37 8.39 12.57 -0.17
N ILE A 38 7.73 12.49 -1.31
CA ILE A 38 7.55 11.27 -2.10
C ILE A 38 8.64 11.15 -3.16
N TYR A 39 9.28 10.00 -3.23
CA TYR A 39 10.14 9.63 -4.35
C TYR A 39 9.32 8.89 -5.41
N GLU A 40 9.18 9.50 -6.58
CA GLU A 40 8.47 8.91 -7.72
C GLU A 40 9.35 7.86 -8.41
N MET A 41 8.81 6.68 -8.62
CA MET A 41 9.52 5.57 -9.25
C MET A 41 8.62 4.92 -10.30
N ASN A 42 9.11 4.78 -11.53
CA ASN A 42 8.37 4.18 -12.66
C ASN A 42 8.99 2.87 -13.16
N LYS A 43 9.95 2.33 -12.40
CA LYS A 43 10.67 1.09 -12.71
C LYS A 43 10.80 0.25 -11.44
N LEU A 44 10.61 -1.05 -11.56
CA LEU A 44 10.82 -1.98 -10.46
C LEU A 44 12.29 -1.96 -10.01
N ASP A 45 12.50 -1.71 -8.72
CA ASP A 45 13.77 -1.88 -8.04
C ASP A 45 13.59 -2.83 -6.85
N ARG A 46 14.11 -4.05 -6.97
CA ARG A 46 14.00 -5.10 -5.93
C ARG A 46 15.00 -4.90 -4.80
N GLU A 47 16.02 -4.09 -5.00
CA GLU A 47 17.07 -3.82 -4.02
C GLU A 47 16.74 -2.59 -3.16
N LEU A 48 15.64 -1.88 -3.45
CA LEU A 48 15.22 -0.70 -2.70
C LEU A 48 14.74 -1.07 -1.28
N GLN A 49 15.62 -0.88 -0.30
CA GLN A 49 15.33 -1.22 1.10
C GLN A 49 14.79 -0.05 1.93
N SER A 50 14.99 1.19 1.48
CA SER A 50 14.54 2.43 2.12
C SER A 50 14.13 3.47 1.09
N ALA A 51 13.41 4.51 1.50
CA ALA A 51 13.25 5.69 0.65
C ALA A 51 14.63 6.33 0.37
N PRO A 52 14.87 6.89 -0.84
CA PRO A 52 16.11 7.59 -1.13
C PRO A 52 16.36 8.80 -0.21
N VAL A 53 17.62 9.25 -0.14
CA VAL A 53 18.01 10.40 0.67
C VAL A 53 17.12 11.61 0.36
N ASN A 54 16.65 12.30 1.41
CA ASN A 54 15.70 13.43 1.37
C ASN A 54 14.23 13.09 1.07
N PHE A 55 13.89 11.81 0.94
CA PHE A 55 12.52 11.33 0.78
C PHE A 55 12.08 10.51 2.00
N HIS A 56 10.78 10.38 2.17
CA HIS A 56 10.15 9.71 3.32
C HIS A 56 9.28 8.53 2.90
N SER A 57 8.87 8.49 1.62
CA SER A 57 8.11 7.40 1.03
C SER A 57 8.46 7.26 -0.45
N VAL A 58 8.02 6.15 -1.04
CA VAL A 58 8.14 5.88 -2.47
C VAL A 58 6.74 5.76 -3.05
N HIS A 59 6.54 6.31 -4.24
CA HIS A 59 5.35 6.09 -5.06
C HIS A 59 5.78 5.32 -6.31
N GLY A 60 5.43 4.03 -6.34
CA GLY A 60 5.62 3.15 -7.47
C GLY A 60 4.48 3.36 -8.46
N THR A 61 4.79 3.96 -9.60
CA THR A 61 3.82 4.27 -10.65
C THR A 61 3.80 3.19 -11.72
N HIS A 62 2.60 2.89 -12.22
CA HIS A 62 2.37 2.00 -13.35
C HIS A 62 1.82 2.81 -14.53
N PRO A 63 2.67 3.31 -15.45
CA PRO A 63 2.22 4.04 -16.63
C PRO A 63 1.15 3.27 -17.40
N GLY A 64 -0.05 3.87 -17.53
CA GLY A 64 -1.21 3.26 -18.20
C GLY A 64 -2.11 2.40 -17.31
N ARG A 65 -1.76 2.18 -16.04
CA ARG A 65 -2.58 1.49 -15.02
C ARG A 65 -2.46 2.20 -13.65
N PRO A 66 -2.95 3.44 -13.53
CA PRO A 66 -2.81 4.23 -12.29
C PRO A 66 -3.52 3.60 -11.09
N ASP A 67 -4.49 2.71 -11.30
CA ASP A 67 -5.15 1.94 -10.24
C ASP A 67 -4.21 0.91 -9.58
N ASP A 68 -3.11 0.57 -10.22
CA ASP A 68 -2.07 -0.34 -9.71
C ASP A 68 -0.95 0.43 -8.99
N ASP A 69 -1.04 1.75 -8.86
CA ASP A 69 -0.01 2.55 -8.18
C ASP A 69 0.11 2.14 -6.70
N GLU A 70 1.35 2.06 -6.23
CA GLU A 70 1.69 1.63 -4.87
C GLU A 70 2.44 2.72 -4.11
N TYR A 71 2.12 2.86 -2.83
CA TYR A 71 2.81 3.75 -1.91
C TYR A 71 3.53 2.92 -0.86
N VAL A 72 4.83 3.18 -0.67
CA VAL A 72 5.67 2.46 0.27
C VAL A 72 6.22 3.41 1.32
N ILE A 73 6.02 3.05 2.59
CA ILE A 73 6.66 3.70 3.74
C ILE A 73 7.60 2.73 4.44
N TYR A 74 8.60 3.27 5.13
CA TYR A 74 9.65 2.48 5.76
C TYR A 74 9.67 2.58 7.29
N TRP A 75 8.83 3.45 7.87
CA TRP A 75 8.68 3.57 9.32
C TRP A 75 7.22 3.38 9.76
N TYR A 76 7.01 2.55 10.79
CA TYR A 76 5.66 2.25 11.30
C TYR A 76 4.90 3.47 11.80
N GLY A 77 5.60 4.48 12.32
CA GLY A 77 4.98 5.74 12.77
C GLY A 77 4.34 6.57 11.64
N GLN A 78 4.58 6.23 10.38
CA GLN A 78 3.95 6.90 9.24
C GLN A 78 2.56 6.34 8.90
N ALA A 79 2.15 5.17 9.41
CA ALA A 79 0.82 4.61 9.19
C ALA A 79 -0.03 4.72 10.46
N LEU A 80 -1.13 5.46 10.35
CA LEU A 80 -2.12 5.61 11.41
C LEU A 80 -3.35 4.78 11.07
N PRO A 81 -3.66 3.72 11.84
CA PRO A 81 -4.88 2.95 11.67
C PRO A 81 -6.10 3.87 11.72
N TYR A 82 -6.93 3.82 10.67
CA TYR A 82 -8.13 4.65 10.60
C TYR A 82 -9.39 3.79 10.69
N ILE A 83 -9.57 2.83 9.78
CA ILE A 83 -10.76 1.99 9.71
C ILE A 83 -10.37 0.55 9.38
N LYS A 84 -10.99 -0.40 10.10
CA LYS A 84 -11.02 -1.82 9.73
C LYS A 84 -12.35 -2.12 9.05
N ILE A 85 -12.30 -2.60 7.82
CA ILE A 85 -13.47 -2.96 7.02
C ILE A 85 -13.54 -4.49 6.96
N ILE A 86 -14.70 -5.05 7.32
CA ILE A 86 -14.99 -6.47 7.16
C ILE A 86 -16.15 -6.57 6.18
N TYR A 87 -15.99 -7.36 5.11
CA TYR A 87 -16.99 -7.50 4.06
C TYR A 87 -16.96 -8.93 3.50
N LYS A 88 -18.06 -9.38 2.90
CA LYS A 88 -18.12 -10.68 2.20
C LYS A 88 -17.49 -10.57 0.82
N ALA A 89 -16.64 -11.54 0.48
CA ALA A 89 -15.99 -11.68 -0.82
C ALA A 89 -16.99 -12.01 -1.94
#